data_AF-A0ABD6TP99-F1
#
_entry.id   AF-A0ABD6TP99-F1
#
_cell.length_a   1.000
_cell.length_b   1.000
_cell.length_c   1.000
_cell.angle_alpha   90.00
_cell.angle_beta   90.00
_cell.angle_gamma   90.00
#
_symmetry.space_group_name_H-M   'P 1'
#
loop_
_entity.id
_entity.type
_entity.pdbx_description
1 polymer ?
#
loop_
_entity_poly.entity_id
_entity_poly.type
_entity_poly.pdbx_seq_one_letter_code
_entity_poly.pdbx_strand_id
1 'polypeptide(L)'
;MFSSDCEFTKIDCEAKPASTLPAFGFAFNASAPQFASLFTPLLLPSVSPNPNITVPVINDTVSVGDGIRILRAGIYQISYTLTISLDNVPTAPEAGRFFLSLNTPANIIPGSGTAVRSNVIGTGEVDVSSGVILINLNPGDLIQIVPVQLIGTVDIRAAALTVAQIS
;
A
#
# COMPACT_ATOMS: atom_id res chain seq x y z
N MET A 1 63.07 -24.03 -15.95
CA MET A 1 62.47 -23.16 -14.93
C MET A 1 61.03 -22.93 -15.36
N PHE A 2 60.10 -23.75 -14.87
CA PHE A 2 58.69 -23.69 -15.26
C PHE A 2 57.94 -22.92 -14.17
N SER A 3 57.39 -21.76 -14.52
CA SER A 3 56.49 -20.97 -13.67
C SER A 3 55.09 -21.58 -13.80
N SER A 4 54.52 -22.00 -12.69
CA SER A 4 53.21 -22.64 -12.64
C SER A 4 52.42 -22.11 -11.45
N ASP A 5 51.93 -20.87 -11.55
CA ASP A 5 50.93 -20.33 -10.63
C ASP A 5 49.81 -19.67 -11.44
N CYS A 6 49.05 -20.49 -12.18
CA CYS A 6 47.70 -20.09 -12.60
C CYS A 6 46.76 -20.39 -11.44
N GLU A 7 46.48 -19.35 -10.65
CA GLU A 7 45.49 -19.41 -9.58
C GLU A 7 44.09 -19.55 -10.21
N PHE A 8 43.55 -20.77 -10.20
CA PHE A 8 42.21 -21.04 -10.69
C PHE A 8 41.19 -20.37 -9.79
N THR A 9 40.64 -19.24 -10.24
CA THR A 9 39.46 -18.63 -9.62
C THR A 9 38.30 -19.59 -9.83
N LYS A 10 37.92 -20.33 -8.79
CA LYS A 10 36.69 -21.13 -8.78
C LYS A 10 35.52 -20.16 -8.90
N ILE A 11 35.01 -19.99 -10.11
CA ILE A 11 33.73 -19.34 -10.33
C ILE A 11 32.69 -20.30 -9.76
N ASP A 12 32.04 -19.85 -8.69
CA ASP A 12 30.88 -20.53 -8.12
C ASP A 12 29.74 -20.45 -9.14
N CYS A 13 29.61 -21.53 -9.92
CA CYS A 13 28.54 -21.73 -10.89
C CYS A 13 27.32 -22.41 -10.26
N GLU A 14 27.27 -22.58 -8.93
CA GLU A 14 26.07 -23.10 -8.29
C GLU A 14 24.93 -22.11 -8.48
N ALA A 15 23.79 -22.62 -8.96
CA ALA A 15 22.58 -21.85 -9.03
C ALA A 15 22.19 -21.49 -7.59
N LYS A 16 22.55 -20.27 -7.16
CA LYS A 16 22.10 -19.74 -5.89
C LYS A 16 20.57 -19.84 -5.90
N PRO A 17 19.93 -20.42 -4.87
CA PRO A 17 18.49 -20.45 -4.79
C PRO A 17 18.01 -19.02 -5.01
N ALA A 18 17.12 -18.83 -5.99
CA ALA A 18 16.54 -17.54 -6.25
C ALA A 18 16.02 -17.02 -4.90
N SER A 19 16.44 -15.80 -4.53
CA SER A 19 15.87 -15.14 -3.37
C SER A 19 14.37 -15.10 -3.61
N THR A 20 13.62 -15.95 -2.92
CA THR A 20 12.18 -15.86 -2.86
C THR A 20 11.91 -14.65 -1.99
N LEU A 21 12.08 -13.47 -2.58
CA LEU A 21 11.61 -12.25 -1.94
C LEU A 21 10.15 -12.54 -1.57
N PRO A 22 9.76 -12.30 -0.31
CA PRO A 22 8.36 -12.39 0.04
C PRO A 22 7.53 -11.59 -0.97
N ALA A 23 6.34 -12.09 -1.31
CA ALA A 23 5.41 -11.39 -2.19
C ALA A 23 5.30 -9.92 -1.73
N PHE A 24 5.65 -8.98 -2.58
CA PHE A 24 5.60 -7.55 -2.28
C PHE A 24 4.61 -6.90 -3.23
N GLY A 25 3.92 -5.87 -2.77
CA GLY A 25 2.94 -5.12 -3.55
C GLY A 25 2.81 -3.72 -3.00
N PHE A 26 2.95 -2.73 -3.89
CA PHE A 26 2.78 -1.32 -3.57
C PHE A 26 1.88 -0.69 -4.63
N ALA A 27 0.82 -0.01 -4.21
CA ALA A 27 -0.07 0.72 -5.10
C ALA A 27 -0.35 2.09 -4.48
N PHE A 28 -0.25 3.15 -5.27
CA PHE A 28 -0.38 4.51 -4.77
C PHE A 28 -1.08 5.46 -5.74
N ASN A 29 -1.55 6.57 -5.18
CA ASN A 29 -2.04 7.76 -5.89
C ASN A 29 -1.18 8.96 -5.44
N ALA A 30 -0.71 9.77 -6.38
CA ALA A 30 0.03 11.02 -6.09
C ALA A 30 -0.21 12.13 -7.13
N SER A 31 -1.08 11.90 -8.11
CA SER A 31 -1.10 12.69 -9.35
C SER A 31 -2.28 13.66 -9.44
N ALA A 32 -3.33 13.43 -8.67
CA ALA A 32 -4.53 14.27 -8.67
C ALA A 32 -5.31 14.16 -7.35
N PRO A 33 -6.03 15.23 -6.96
CA PRO A 33 -6.99 15.17 -5.87
C PRO A 33 -8.01 14.04 -6.11
N GLN A 34 -8.25 13.23 -5.08
CA GLN A 34 -9.31 12.23 -5.08
C GLN A 34 -10.26 12.49 -3.91
N PHE A 35 -11.49 12.88 -4.22
CA PHE A 35 -12.53 13.00 -3.20
C PHE A 35 -12.99 11.61 -2.74
N ALA A 36 -12.89 11.37 -1.44
CA ALA A 36 -13.34 10.12 -0.84
C ALA A 36 -14.88 10.03 -0.85
N SER A 37 -15.40 8.84 -1.10
CA SER A 37 -16.83 8.52 -1.02
C SER A 37 -17.03 7.31 -0.11
N LEU A 38 -18.15 7.31 0.62
CA LEU A 38 -18.44 6.28 1.62
C LEU A 38 -18.50 4.90 0.95
N PHE A 39 -17.78 3.93 1.53
CA PHE A 39 -17.65 2.56 1.03
C PHE A 39 -17.16 2.42 -0.42
N THR A 40 -16.52 3.47 -0.96
CA THR A 40 -15.91 3.44 -2.29
C THR A 40 -14.40 3.33 -2.13
N PRO A 41 -13.77 2.24 -2.60
CA PRO A 41 -12.31 2.08 -2.55
C PRO A 41 -11.56 3.27 -3.13
N LEU A 42 -10.44 3.63 -2.50
CA LEU A 42 -9.55 4.65 -3.04
C LEU A 42 -8.84 4.13 -4.29
N LEU A 43 -8.63 5.01 -5.27
CA LEU A 43 -7.93 4.65 -6.50
C LEU A 43 -6.44 4.68 -6.20
N LEU A 44 -5.74 3.65 -6.65
CA LEU A 44 -4.31 3.44 -6.51
C LEU A 44 -3.73 3.09 -7.90
N PRO A 45 -3.75 4.05 -8.85
CA PRO A 45 -3.51 3.78 -10.27
C PRO A 45 -2.05 3.46 -10.59
N SER A 46 -1.12 3.82 -9.71
CA SER A 46 0.31 3.64 -9.96
C SER A 46 0.90 2.55 -9.09
N VAL A 47 1.79 1.77 -9.68
CA VAL A 47 2.57 0.72 -9.02
C VAL A 47 4.05 1.09 -8.91
N SER A 48 4.40 2.29 -9.37
CA SER A 48 5.72 2.84 -9.11
C SER A 48 5.87 3.10 -7.60
N PRO A 49 7.06 3.07 -7.04
CA PRO A 49 7.28 3.62 -5.70
C PRO A 49 7.44 5.15 -5.80
N ASN A 50 7.41 5.82 -4.65
CA ASN A 50 7.92 7.18 -4.51
C ASN A 50 9.31 7.27 -5.20
N PRO A 51 9.60 8.29 -6.03
CA PRO A 51 10.89 8.41 -6.75
C PRO A 51 12.14 8.43 -5.84
N ASN A 52 11.97 8.65 -4.52
CA ASN A 52 13.04 8.56 -3.53
C ASN A 52 13.26 7.14 -2.96
N ILE A 53 12.46 6.15 -3.36
CA ILE A 53 12.55 4.75 -2.91
C ILE A 53 12.51 3.85 -4.15
N THR A 54 13.60 3.17 -4.46
CA THR A 54 13.73 2.32 -5.66
C THR A 54 13.14 0.92 -5.45
N VAL A 55 11.84 0.78 -5.18
CA VAL A 55 11.22 -0.56 -5.06
C VAL A 55 9.80 -0.65 -5.65
N PRO A 56 9.64 -0.86 -6.97
CA PRO A 56 8.45 -1.51 -7.53
C PRO A 56 8.72 -3.01 -7.59
N VAL A 57 8.24 -3.76 -6.62
CA VAL A 57 8.21 -5.22 -6.75
C VAL A 57 6.78 -5.64 -6.52
N ILE A 58 6.04 -5.85 -7.60
CA ILE A 58 4.80 -6.63 -7.56
C ILE A 58 5.22 -8.08 -7.79
N ASN A 59 5.43 -8.81 -6.70
CA ASN A 59 5.67 -10.24 -6.74
C ASN A 59 4.50 -10.94 -6.08
N ASP A 60 3.96 -11.98 -6.73
CA ASP A 60 2.86 -12.80 -6.19
C ASP A 60 1.65 -11.98 -5.69
N THR A 61 1.51 -10.76 -6.21
CA THR A 61 0.39 -9.83 -6.04
C THR A 61 0.11 -9.15 -7.38
N VAL A 62 -0.96 -8.37 -7.51
CA VAL A 62 -1.24 -7.55 -8.68
C VAL A 62 -2.08 -6.33 -8.28
N SER A 63 -1.73 -5.14 -8.74
CA SER A 63 -2.60 -3.97 -8.58
C SER A 63 -3.79 -4.08 -9.53
N VAL A 64 -4.99 -3.83 -9.01
CA VAL A 64 -6.24 -3.80 -9.79
C VAL A 64 -6.78 -2.38 -9.99
N GLY A 65 -5.97 -1.37 -9.65
CA GLY A 65 -6.30 0.05 -9.81
C GLY A 65 -6.95 0.69 -8.59
N ASP A 66 -7.61 -0.06 -7.71
CA ASP A 66 -8.17 0.42 -6.43
C ASP A 66 -7.75 -0.43 -5.23
N GLY A 67 -6.75 -1.28 -5.43
CA GLY A 67 -6.29 -2.25 -4.45
C GLY A 67 -5.26 -3.21 -5.01
N ILE A 68 -4.86 -4.16 -4.16
CA ILE A 68 -3.87 -5.19 -4.47
C ILE A 68 -4.54 -6.56 -4.30
N ARG A 69 -4.52 -7.36 -5.35
CA ARG A 69 -4.96 -8.75 -5.35
C ARG A 69 -3.79 -9.69 -5.09
N ILE A 70 -4.00 -10.68 -4.25
CA ILE A 70 -3.03 -11.70 -3.87
C ILE A 70 -3.02 -12.82 -4.92
N LEU A 71 -1.83 -13.29 -5.30
CA LEU A 71 -1.66 -14.43 -6.23
C LEU A 71 -1.16 -15.69 -5.52
N ARG A 72 -0.58 -15.56 -4.33
CA ARG A 72 -0.03 -16.68 -3.55
C ARG A 72 -0.56 -16.70 -2.12
N ALA A 73 -0.91 -17.89 -1.62
CA ALA A 73 -1.31 -18.04 -0.22
C ALA A 73 -0.14 -17.77 0.73
N GLY A 74 -0.43 -17.17 1.89
CA GLY A 74 0.59 -16.94 2.92
C GLY A 74 0.15 -16.01 4.04
N ILE A 75 1.09 -15.71 4.93
CA ILE A 75 0.93 -14.67 5.96
C ILE A 75 1.48 -13.36 5.39
N TYR A 76 0.65 -12.33 5.40
CA TYR A 76 0.97 -11.02 4.86
C TYR A 76 0.96 -9.96 5.95
N GLN A 77 1.96 -9.10 5.90
CA GLN A 77 2.00 -7.79 6.52
C GLN A 77 1.36 -6.76 5.59
N ILE A 78 0.32 -6.08 6.07
CA ILE A 78 -0.40 -5.04 5.31
C ILE A 78 -0.47 -3.73 6.09
N SER A 79 -0.41 -2.61 5.37
CA SER A 79 -0.58 -1.26 5.91
C SER A 79 -0.92 -0.27 4.79
N TYR A 80 -1.37 0.92 5.17
CA TYR A 80 -1.53 2.03 4.24
C TYR A 80 -1.13 3.37 4.84
N THR A 81 -0.86 4.33 3.97
CA THR A 81 -0.70 5.74 4.32
C THR A 81 -1.61 6.60 3.46
N LEU A 82 -2.04 7.74 3.99
CA LEU A 82 -2.87 8.74 3.31
C LEU A 82 -2.28 10.12 3.57
N THR A 83 -2.29 10.97 2.55
CA THR A 83 -2.11 12.42 2.66
C THR A 83 -3.42 13.07 2.30
N ILE A 84 -4.00 13.81 3.23
CA ILE A 84 -5.32 14.43 3.12
C ILE A 84 -5.14 15.94 3.08
N SER A 85 -5.66 16.58 2.03
CA SER A 85 -5.65 18.04 1.95
C SER A 85 -6.76 18.65 2.78
N LEU A 86 -6.43 19.72 3.50
CA LEU A 86 -7.38 20.65 4.11
C LEU A 86 -7.56 21.91 3.25
N ASP A 87 -6.75 22.07 2.19
CA ASP A 87 -6.75 23.24 1.32
C ASP A 87 -7.96 23.30 0.41
N ASN A 88 -8.56 24.49 0.29
CA ASN A 88 -9.61 24.82 -0.67
C ASN A 88 -10.83 23.88 -0.63
N VAL A 89 -11.04 23.20 0.50
CA VAL A 89 -12.18 22.32 0.69
C VAL A 89 -13.37 23.16 1.16
N PRO A 90 -14.53 23.13 0.48
CA PRO A 90 -15.67 23.98 0.82
C PRO A 90 -16.23 23.70 2.23
N THR A 91 -15.92 22.53 2.78
CA THR A 91 -16.27 22.09 4.13
C THR A 91 -15.09 21.34 4.71
N ALA A 92 -14.64 21.71 5.92
CA ALA A 92 -13.60 20.95 6.62
C ALA A 92 -14.01 19.47 6.78
N PRO A 93 -13.06 18.53 6.74
CA PRO A 93 -13.32 17.14 7.06
C PRO A 93 -13.59 16.99 8.55
N GLU A 94 -14.86 17.16 8.95
CA GLU A 94 -15.30 17.07 10.33
C GLU A 94 -15.02 15.69 10.94
N ALA A 95 -15.11 14.64 10.12
CA ALA A 95 -14.62 13.31 10.47
C ALA A 95 -14.40 12.47 9.20
N GLY A 96 -13.22 11.87 9.07
CA GLY A 96 -12.91 10.84 8.09
C GLY A 96 -12.39 9.59 8.79
N ARG A 97 -12.96 8.41 8.51
CA ARG A 97 -12.40 7.12 8.95
C ARG A 97 -12.12 6.23 7.77
N PHE A 98 -10.94 5.64 7.76
CA PHE A 98 -10.45 4.78 6.70
C PHE A 98 -10.05 3.44 7.28
N PHE A 99 -10.28 2.37 6.52
CA PHE A 99 -9.93 1.00 6.88
C PHE A 99 -9.35 0.29 5.68
N LEU A 100 -8.60 -0.78 5.93
CA LEU A 100 -8.39 -1.81 4.93
C LEU A 100 -9.64 -2.69 4.86
N SER A 101 -10.02 -3.10 3.66
CA SER A 101 -11.08 -4.09 3.44
C SER A 101 -10.53 -5.33 2.72
N LEU A 102 -11.18 -6.47 2.94
CA LEU A 102 -10.87 -7.74 2.31
C LEU A 102 -12.01 -8.16 1.37
N ASN A 103 -11.72 -8.26 0.07
CA ASN A 103 -12.61 -8.68 -1.02
C ASN A 103 -13.80 -7.76 -1.34
N THR A 104 -14.45 -7.21 -0.32
CA THR A 104 -15.58 -6.29 -0.49
C THR A 104 -15.37 -5.05 0.38
N PRO A 105 -15.85 -3.86 -0.04
CA PRO A 105 -15.65 -2.64 0.75
C PRO A 105 -16.27 -2.67 2.15
N ALA A 106 -17.28 -3.50 2.36
CA ALA A 106 -17.95 -3.66 3.65
C ALA A 106 -17.22 -4.62 4.61
N ASN A 107 -16.33 -5.49 4.09
CA ASN A 107 -15.60 -6.47 4.89
C ASN A 107 -14.29 -5.85 5.42
N ILE A 108 -14.43 -4.99 6.42
CA ILE A 108 -13.30 -4.27 7.02
C ILE A 108 -12.36 -5.22 7.78
N ILE A 109 -11.06 -4.97 7.69
CA ILE A 109 -10.03 -5.66 8.48
C ILE A 109 -9.89 -4.93 9.82
N PRO A 110 -10.27 -5.56 10.95
CA PRO A 110 -10.17 -4.92 12.26
C PRO A 110 -8.72 -4.52 12.59
N GLY A 111 -8.55 -3.39 13.27
CA GLY A 111 -7.22 -2.86 13.62
C GLY A 111 -6.54 -2.05 12.52
N SER A 112 -7.09 -1.99 11.30
CA SER A 112 -6.58 -1.13 10.20
C SER A 112 -7.10 0.31 10.23
N GLY A 113 -8.01 0.59 11.16
CA GLY A 113 -8.72 1.85 11.22
C GLY A 113 -7.79 3.03 11.48
N THR A 114 -7.93 4.08 10.68
CA THR A 114 -7.39 5.41 10.99
C THR A 114 -8.52 6.43 10.97
N ALA A 115 -8.33 7.51 11.69
CA ALA A 115 -9.32 8.58 11.77
C ALA A 115 -8.63 9.95 11.68
N VAL A 116 -9.27 10.85 10.92
CA VAL A 116 -8.92 12.26 10.85
C VAL A 116 -10.14 13.08 11.23
N ARG A 117 -9.91 14.20 11.91
CA ARG A 117 -10.95 15.17 12.25
C ARG A 117 -10.35 16.55 12.24
N SER A 118 -11.00 17.46 11.53
CA SER A 118 -10.74 18.89 11.61
C SER A 118 -12.05 19.62 11.84
N ASN A 119 -12.06 20.51 12.84
CA ASN A 119 -13.18 21.41 13.12
C ASN A 119 -12.93 22.83 12.55
N VAL A 120 -11.82 23.04 11.84
CA VAL A 120 -11.43 24.34 11.30
C VAL A 120 -11.11 24.18 9.81
N ILE A 121 -11.63 25.11 9.00
CA ILE A 121 -11.20 25.27 7.61
C ILE A 121 -9.84 25.99 7.68
N GLY A 122 -8.81 25.35 7.16
CA GLY A 122 -7.44 25.86 7.22
C GLY A 122 -6.64 25.37 6.04
N THR A 123 -5.50 26.00 5.83
CA THR A 123 -4.56 25.56 4.79
C THR A 123 -3.60 24.53 5.37
N GLY A 124 -3.40 23.40 4.70
CA GLY A 124 -2.44 22.38 5.09
C GLY A 124 -2.81 20.97 4.65
N GLU A 125 -1.99 20.02 5.10
CA GLU A 125 -2.13 18.60 4.81
C GLU A 125 -2.05 17.79 6.11
N VAL A 126 -2.74 16.65 6.12
CA VAL A 126 -2.68 15.67 7.21
C VAL A 126 -2.17 14.36 6.64
N ASP A 127 -1.04 13.91 7.16
CA ASP A 127 -0.52 12.58 6.89
C ASP A 127 -1.00 11.58 7.94
N VAL A 128 -1.54 10.47 7.48
CA VAL A 128 -2.10 9.40 8.29
C VAL A 128 -1.44 8.10 7.90
N SER A 129 -1.01 7.32 8.89
CA SER A 129 -0.44 5.99 8.69
C SER A 129 -1.26 4.98 9.49
N SER A 130 -1.58 3.85 8.88
CA SER A 130 -2.25 2.76 9.58
C SER A 130 -1.26 1.98 10.43
N GLY A 131 -1.80 1.25 11.41
CA GLY A 131 -1.06 0.16 12.02
C GLY A 131 -0.65 -0.89 10.98
N VAL A 132 0.36 -1.66 11.33
CA VAL A 132 0.79 -2.84 10.57
C VAL A 132 -0.03 -4.04 11.03
N ILE A 133 -0.59 -4.80 10.08
CA ILE A 133 -1.44 -5.96 10.38
C ILE A 133 -0.85 -7.21 9.75
N LEU A 134 -0.86 -8.31 10.51
CA LEU A 134 -0.55 -9.64 10.03
C LEU A 134 -1.84 -10.40 9.76
N ILE A 135 -1.99 -10.93 8.55
CA ILE A 135 -3.20 -11.64 8.13
C ILE A 135 -2.86 -12.79 7.17
N ASN A 136 -3.59 -13.91 7.29
CA ASN A 136 -3.53 -14.98 6.31
C ASN A 136 -4.35 -14.58 5.08
N LEU A 137 -3.74 -14.61 3.89
CA LEU A 137 -4.42 -14.33 2.63
C LEU A 137 -4.26 -15.50 1.66
N ASN A 138 -5.26 -15.66 0.81
CA ASN A 138 -5.34 -16.67 -0.22
C ASN A 138 -5.26 -16.05 -1.62
N PRO A 139 -4.88 -16.82 -2.66
CA PRO A 139 -4.95 -16.36 -4.03
C PRO A 139 -6.36 -15.88 -4.37
N GLY A 140 -6.46 -14.70 -4.98
CA GLY A 140 -7.72 -14.04 -5.30
C GLY A 140 -8.17 -13.01 -4.27
N ASP A 141 -7.64 -13.05 -3.04
CA ASP A 141 -7.98 -12.06 -2.02
C ASP A 141 -7.56 -10.66 -2.47
N LEU A 142 -8.43 -9.67 -2.25
CA LEU A 142 -8.25 -8.28 -2.65
C LEU A 142 -8.22 -7.38 -1.43
N ILE A 143 -7.14 -6.62 -1.27
CA ILE A 143 -6.97 -5.61 -0.22
C ILE A 143 -7.18 -4.22 -0.82
N GLN A 144 -8.01 -3.41 -0.18
CA GLN A 144 -8.35 -2.05 -0.62
C GLN A 144 -8.37 -1.10 0.58
N ILE A 145 -8.18 0.21 0.32
CA ILE A 145 -8.39 1.25 1.33
C ILE A 145 -9.80 1.81 1.14
N VAL A 146 -10.61 1.79 2.19
CA VAL A 146 -12.03 2.14 2.12
C VAL A 146 -12.40 3.19 3.16
N PRO A 147 -13.02 4.31 2.75
CA PRO A 147 -13.64 5.26 3.67
C PRO A 147 -14.93 4.67 4.26
N VAL A 148 -15.03 4.58 5.58
CA VAL A 148 -16.20 4.01 6.27
C VAL A 148 -17.00 5.04 7.08
N GLN A 149 -16.44 6.24 7.26
CA GLN A 149 -17.13 7.40 7.80
C GLN A 149 -16.57 8.63 7.12
N LEU A 150 -17.45 9.48 6.59
CA LEU A 150 -17.10 10.77 6.00
C LEU A 150 -18.14 11.79 6.42
N ILE A 151 -17.70 12.85 7.09
CA ILE A 151 -18.49 14.04 7.41
C ILE A 151 -17.70 15.23 6.87
N GLY A 152 -18.34 15.99 5.98
CA GLY A 152 -17.67 17.00 5.16
C GLY A 152 -17.03 16.40 3.91
N THR A 153 -16.11 17.15 3.32
CA THR A 153 -15.39 16.73 2.11
C THR A 153 -13.98 16.32 2.50
N VAL A 154 -13.55 15.15 2.04
CA VAL A 154 -12.20 14.63 2.28
C VAL A 154 -11.49 14.48 0.94
N ASP A 155 -10.47 15.30 0.72
CA ASP A 155 -9.63 15.28 -0.48
C ASP A 155 -8.33 14.52 -0.20
N ILE A 156 -8.17 13.35 -0.83
CA ILE A 156 -6.97 12.53 -0.76
C ILE A 156 -5.99 12.99 -1.83
N ARG A 157 -4.84 13.49 -1.40
CA ARG A 157 -3.73 13.92 -2.29
C ARG A 157 -2.75 12.82 -2.58
N ALA A 158 -2.53 11.97 -1.58
CA ALA A 158 -1.79 10.75 -1.77
C ALA A 158 -2.38 9.61 -0.96
N ALA A 159 -2.24 8.41 -1.49
CA ALA A 159 -2.56 7.18 -0.76
C ALA A 159 -1.55 6.12 -1.19
N ALA A 160 -1.09 5.29 -0.26
CA ALA A 160 -0.26 4.13 -0.57
C ALA A 160 -0.75 2.91 0.18
N LEU A 161 -0.88 1.79 -0.50
CA LEU A 161 -1.18 0.48 0.05
C LEU A 161 0.05 -0.40 -0.06
N THR A 162 0.50 -0.96 1.06
CA THR A 162 1.65 -1.86 1.13
C THR A 162 1.20 -3.26 1.55
N VAL A 163 1.64 -4.26 0.81
CA VAL A 163 1.40 -5.69 1.06
C VAL A 163 2.72 -6.42 0.96
N ALA A 164 3.12 -7.14 2.01
CA ALA A 164 4.37 -7.90 2.07
C ALA A 164 4.12 -9.27 2.70
N GLN A 165 4.36 -10.38 2.00
CA GLN A 165 4.34 -11.71 2.60
C GLN A 165 5.48 -11.82 3.63
N ILE A 166 5.31 -12.65 4.64
CA ILE A 166 6.36 -12.94 5.62
C ILE A 166 6.48 -14.43 5.93
N SER A 167 5.49 -15.24 5.50
CA SER A 167 5.51 -16.70 5.61
C SER A 167 4.58 -17.34 4.59
#